data_AF-A0A2V8UVW8-F1
#
_entry.id   AF-A0A2V8UVW8-F1
#
_cell.length_a   1.000
_cell.length_b   1.000
_cell.length_c   1.000
_cell.angle_alpha   90.00
_cell.angle_beta   90.00
_cell.angle_gamma   90.00
#
_symmetry.space_group_name_H-M   'P 1'
#
loop_
_entity.id
_entity.type
_entity.pdbx_description
1 polymer ?
#
loop_
_entity_poly.entity_id
_entity_poly.type
_entity_poly.pdbx_seq_one_letter_code
_entity_poly.pdbx_strand_id
1 'polypeptide(L)'
;MNPWKVETLRNYTLPNGALPGDPSKSPRCGAKTRSGAPCRAPAMRSKKARKYTKCRMHGGASAGPRSPEGLERCTKTNWKQRLAERIAERRAFRRTLQWIRLQTDQLERELRVILRERKRQQRADQHVPLITSVFVSSAPNDRDV
;
A
#
# COMPACT_ATOMS: atom_id res chain seq x y z
N MET A 1 -55.11 -21.54 -18.65
CA MET A 1 -53.83 -22.14 -18.21
C MET A 1 -52.83 -21.97 -19.34
N ASN A 2 -51.72 -21.26 -19.13
CA ASN A 2 -50.78 -20.94 -20.22
C ASN A 2 -50.01 -22.19 -20.69
N PRO A 3 -50.16 -22.60 -21.97
CA PRO A 3 -49.68 -23.88 -22.49
C PRO A 3 -48.16 -23.95 -22.72
N TRP A 4 -47.44 -22.83 -22.59
CA TRP A 4 -45.99 -22.74 -22.82
C TRP A 4 -45.12 -23.16 -21.62
N LYS A 5 -45.72 -23.63 -20.51
CA LYS A 5 -45.01 -23.89 -19.26
C LYS A 5 -44.41 -25.30 -19.10
N VAL A 6 -44.51 -26.19 -20.08
CA VAL A 6 -44.17 -27.62 -19.89
C VAL A 6 -43.18 -28.23 -20.89
N GLU A 7 -42.49 -27.47 -21.74
CA GLU A 7 -41.66 -28.08 -22.78
C GLU A 7 -40.29 -27.40 -22.98
N THR A 8 -39.37 -27.52 -22.01
CA THR A 8 -37.96 -27.11 -22.18
C THR A 8 -36.93 -28.14 -21.70
N LEU A 9 -37.31 -29.42 -21.60
CA LEU A 9 -36.40 -30.51 -21.23
C LEU A 9 -36.04 -31.45 -22.39
N ARG A 10 -36.13 -30.99 -23.65
CA ARG A 10 -35.59 -31.76 -24.78
C ARG A 10 -34.16 -31.32 -25.07
N ASN A 11 -33.22 -32.15 -24.61
CA ASN A 11 -31.86 -32.36 -25.15
C ASN A 11 -30.70 -31.50 -24.60
N TYR A 12 -30.54 -31.42 -23.27
CA TYR A 12 -29.31 -30.89 -22.66
C TYR A 12 -28.39 -31.94 -22.03
N THR A 13 -28.77 -33.22 -22.08
CA THR A 13 -27.99 -34.31 -21.50
C THR A 13 -26.63 -34.42 -22.22
N LEU A 14 -25.54 -34.38 -21.45
CA LEU A 14 -24.20 -34.56 -21.98
C LEU A 14 -24.03 -35.98 -22.55
N PRO A 15 -23.07 -36.22 -23.47
CA PRO A 15 -22.84 -37.55 -24.06
C PRO A 15 -22.59 -38.69 -23.05
N ASN A 16 -22.28 -38.34 -21.79
CA ASN A 16 -22.09 -39.28 -20.68
C ASN A 16 -23.36 -39.50 -19.83
N GLY A 17 -24.54 -39.03 -20.27
CA GLY A 17 -25.80 -39.18 -19.55
C GLY A 17 -26.00 -38.19 -18.38
N ALA A 18 -25.01 -37.36 -18.07
CA ALA A 18 -25.11 -36.40 -16.98
C ALA A 18 -25.86 -35.12 -17.40
N LEU A 19 -26.58 -34.53 -16.45
CA LEU A 19 -27.11 -33.18 -16.62
C LEU A 19 -25.95 -32.15 -16.63
N PRO A 20 -26.00 -31.15 -17.50
CA PRO A 20 -25.00 -30.09 -17.52
C PRO A 20 -25.13 -29.26 -16.24
N GLY A 21 -23.98 -28.97 -15.61
CA GLY A 21 -23.96 -28.18 -14.39
C GLY A 21 -24.36 -26.73 -14.65
N ASP A 22 -25.07 -26.12 -13.69
CA ASP A 22 -25.46 -24.72 -13.74
C ASP A 22 -24.25 -23.78 -13.47
N PRO A 23 -23.77 -23.03 -14.49
CA PRO A 23 -22.61 -22.16 -14.33
C PRO A 23 -22.89 -20.93 -13.44
N SER A 24 -24.16 -20.59 -13.19
CA SER A 24 -24.53 -19.47 -12.31
C SER A 24 -24.20 -19.78 -10.85
N LYS A 25 -24.32 -21.04 -10.43
CA LYS A 25 -24.01 -21.52 -9.08
C LYS A 25 -22.51 -21.64 -8.78
N SER A 26 -21.66 -21.56 -9.81
CA SER A 26 -20.20 -21.59 -9.61
C SER A 26 -19.68 -20.23 -9.09
N PRO A 27 -18.69 -20.22 -8.18
CA PRO A 27 -17.94 -19.01 -7.85
C PRO A 27 -17.35 -18.32 -9.08
N ARG A 28 -17.06 -17.02 -9.00
CA ARG A 28 -16.42 -16.28 -10.09
C ARG A 28 -14.91 -16.49 -10.10
N CYS A 29 -14.31 -16.52 -11.29
CA CYS A 29 -12.88 -16.76 -11.48
C CYS A 29 -11.95 -15.80 -10.73
N GLY A 30 -12.28 -14.50 -10.70
CA GLY A 30 -11.51 -13.48 -9.98
C GLY A 30 -10.12 -13.16 -10.53
N ALA A 31 -9.65 -13.82 -11.59
CA ALA A 31 -8.36 -13.50 -12.21
C ALA A 31 -8.40 -12.11 -12.86
N LYS A 32 -7.30 -11.34 -12.74
CA LYS A 32 -7.19 -10.01 -13.34
C LYS A 32 -7.19 -10.13 -14.87
N THR A 33 -8.15 -9.48 -15.53
CA THR A 33 -8.24 -9.41 -16.99
C THR A 33 -7.23 -8.39 -17.54
N ARG A 34 -7.06 -8.36 -18.87
CA ARG A 34 -6.22 -7.36 -19.55
C ARG A 34 -6.66 -5.91 -19.26
N SER A 35 -7.96 -5.69 -19.08
CA SER A 35 -8.53 -4.39 -18.69
C SER A 35 -8.37 -4.04 -17.20
N GLY A 36 -7.79 -4.94 -16.40
CA GLY A 36 -7.54 -4.73 -14.97
C GLY A 36 -8.68 -5.14 -14.04
N ALA A 37 -9.86 -5.44 -14.57
CA ALA A 37 -11.02 -5.90 -13.79
C ALA A 37 -10.91 -7.38 -13.39
N PRO A 38 -11.61 -7.84 -12.34
CA PRO A 38 -11.69 -9.26 -12.00
C PRO A 38 -12.57 -10.04 -12.99
N CYS A 39 -12.11 -11.22 -13.40
CA CYS A 39 -12.84 -12.08 -14.33
C CYS A 39 -14.14 -12.62 -13.72
N ARG A 40 -15.26 -12.43 -14.43
CA ARG A 40 -16.62 -12.86 -14.06
C ARG A 40 -17.04 -14.22 -14.62
N ALA A 41 -16.15 -14.91 -15.34
CA ALA A 41 -16.40 -16.26 -15.84
C ALA A 41 -16.54 -17.25 -14.67
N PRO A 42 -17.33 -18.33 -14.83
CA PRO A 42 -17.47 -19.37 -13.79
C PRO A 42 -16.11 -20.04 -13.52
N ALA A 43 -15.81 -20.22 -12.24
CA ALA A 43 -14.66 -20.98 -11.76
C ALA A 43 -14.84 -22.47 -12.08
N MET A 44 -13.73 -23.18 -12.32
CA MET A 44 -13.76 -24.63 -12.52
C MET A 44 -13.50 -25.36 -11.21
N ARG A 45 -14.22 -26.45 -10.94
CA ARG A 45 -13.92 -27.32 -9.81
C ARG A 45 -12.72 -28.20 -10.16
N SER A 46 -11.61 -28.05 -9.43
CA SER A 46 -10.44 -28.92 -9.60
C SER A 46 -10.55 -30.14 -8.69
N LYS A 47 -10.45 -31.34 -9.27
CA LYS A 47 -10.34 -32.59 -8.50
C LYS A 47 -9.04 -32.63 -7.68
N LYS A 48 -7.91 -32.23 -8.29
CA LYS A 48 -6.58 -32.23 -7.66
C LYS A 48 -6.51 -31.30 -6.44
N ALA A 49 -6.99 -30.07 -6.57
CA ALA A 49 -6.94 -29.10 -5.48
C ALA A 49 -8.17 -29.17 -4.54
N ARG A 50 -9.15 -30.03 -4.84
CA ARG A 50 -10.45 -30.19 -4.18
C ARG A 50 -11.26 -28.89 -4.01
N LYS A 51 -10.87 -27.80 -4.68
CA LYS A 51 -11.49 -26.46 -4.60
C LYS A 51 -11.80 -25.89 -5.98
N TYR A 52 -12.63 -24.85 -6.01
CA TYR A 52 -12.82 -24.04 -7.21
C TYR A 52 -11.53 -23.26 -7.52
N THR A 53 -11.12 -23.27 -8.78
CA THR A 53 -9.94 -22.58 -9.30
C THR A 53 -10.34 -21.51 -10.31
N LYS A 54 -9.40 -20.99 -11.10
CA LYS A 54 -9.70 -20.03 -12.16
C LYS A 54 -10.62 -20.63 -13.23
N CYS A 55 -11.16 -19.81 -14.13
CA CYS A 55 -11.92 -20.31 -15.28
C CYS A 55 -11.00 -20.98 -16.30
N ARG A 56 -11.60 -21.68 -17.28
CA ARG A 56 -10.87 -22.34 -18.38
C ARG A 56 -9.87 -21.41 -19.07
N MET A 57 -10.30 -20.17 -19.34
CA MET A 57 -9.48 -19.15 -20.03
C MET A 57 -8.33 -18.60 -19.20
N HIS A 58 -8.44 -18.64 -17.86
CA HIS A 58 -7.40 -18.17 -16.94
C HIS A 58 -6.62 -19.34 -16.32
N GLY A 59 -6.53 -20.47 -17.03
CA GLY A 59 -5.70 -21.61 -16.66
C GLY A 59 -6.32 -22.58 -15.64
N GLY A 60 -7.62 -22.48 -15.37
CA GLY A 60 -8.34 -23.39 -14.48
C GLY A 60 -8.30 -24.86 -14.92
N ALA A 61 -8.19 -25.10 -16.23
CA ALA A 61 -8.04 -26.42 -16.83
C ALA A 61 -6.57 -26.87 -16.97
N SER A 62 -5.61 -26.00 -16.64
CA SER A 62 -4.19 -26.35 -16.74
C SER A 62 -3.80 -27.32 -15.62
N ALA A 63 -3.07 -28.37 -15.98
CA ALA A 63 -2.52 -29.31 -15.03
C ALA A 63 -1.16 -28.89 -14.44
N GLY A 64 -0.55 -27.85 -15.00
CA GLY A 64 0.85 -27.50 -14.79
C GLY A 64 1.82 -28.40 -15.57
N PRO A 65 3.13 -28.14 -15.47
CA PRO A 65 4.15 -28.99 -16.08
C PRO A 65 4.11 -30.39 -15.48
N ARG A 66 4.18 -31.41 -16.34
CA ARG A 66 4.26 -32.82 -15.95
C ARG A 66 5.56 -33.49 -16.34
N SER A 67 6.31 -32.91 -17.28
CA SER A 67 7.61 -33.42 -17.69
C SER A 67 8.70 -33.01 -16.71
N PRO A 68 9.75 -33.84 -16.51
CA PRO A 68 10.91 -33.50 -15.70
C PRO A 68 11.54 -32.17 -16.13
N GLU A 69 11.74 -31.97 -17.43
CA GLU A 69 12.27 -30.72 -17.99
C GLU A 69 11.38 -29.50 -17.70
N GLY A 70 10.05 -29.68 -17.75
CA GLY A 70 9.09 -28.61 -17.47
C GLY A 70 9.09 -28.22 -15.99
N LEU A 71 9.25 -29.20 -15.10
CA LEU A 71 9.42 -28.97 -13.66
C LEU A 71 10.74 -28.26 -13.38
N GLU A 72 11.83 -28.70 -14.01
CA GLU A 72 13.15 -28.11 -13.86
C GLU A 72 13.18 -26.66 -14.38
N ARG A 73 12.50 -26.35 -15.49
CA ARG A 73 12.36 -24.98 -15.97
C ARG A 73 11.60 -24.11 -14.97
N CYS A 74 10.53 -24.63 -14.37
CA CYS A 74 9.78 -23.93 -13.35
C CYS A 74 10.60 -23.71 -12.06
N THR A 75 11.47 -24.63 -11.67
CA THR A 75 12.34 -24.46 -10.50
C THR A 75 13.53 -23.53 -10.77
N LYS A 76 14.14 -23.60 -11.96
CA LYS A 76 15.25 -22.73 -12.39
C LYS A 76 14.86 -21.26 -12.53
N THR A 77 13.58 -20.94 -12.64
CA THR A 77 13.16 -19.54 -12.53
C THR A 77 13.47 -19.02 -11.12
N ASN A 78 14.51 -18.20 -10.97
CA ASN A 78 14.96 -17.56 -9.72
C ASN A 78 13.95 -16.53 -9.14
N TRP A 79 12.65 -16.71 -9.38
CA TRP A 79 11.61 -15.81 -8.90
C TRP A 79 11.59 -15.70 -7.38
N LYS A 80 11.91 -16.78 -6.65
CA LYS A 80 11.93 -16.79 -5.19
C LYS A 80 13.08 -15.98 -4.61
N GLN A 81 14.30 -16.17 -5.13
CA GLN A 81 15.49 -15.42 -4.70
C GLN A 81 15.33 -13.93 -5.02
N ARG A 82 14.93 -13.60 -6.26
CA ARG A 82 14.67 -12.22 -6.68
C ARG A 82 13.55 -11.59 -5.85
N LEU A 83 12.52 -12.33 -5.47
CA LEU A 83 11.46 -11.83 -4.59
C LEU A 83 11.97 -11.58 -3.17
N ALA A 84 12.80 -12.46 -2.62
CA ALA A 84 13.39 -12.32 -1.29
C ALA A 84 14.31 -11.09 -1.20
N GLU A 85 15.17 -10.88 -2.20
CA GLU A 85 16.01 -9.69 -2.34
C GLU A 85 15.15 -8.42 -2.41
N ARG A 86 14.14 -8.40 -3.28
CA ARG A 86 13.19 -7.27 -3.38
C ARG A 86 12.45 -6.99 -2.06
N ILE A 87 12.12 -8.03 -1.29
CA ILE A 87 11.49 -7.86 0.03
C ILE A 87 12.51 -7.29 1.03
N ALA A 88 13.75 -7.76 1.02
CA ALA A 88 14.82 -7.26 1.88
C ALA A 88 15.13 -5.78 1.58
N GLU A 89 15.27 -5.42 0.30
CA GLU A 89 15.42 -4.02 -0.17
C GLU A 89 14.29 -3.13 0.36
N ARG A 90 13.02 -3.56 0.18
CA ARG A 90 11.85 -2.81 0.68
C ARG A 90 11.85 -2.66 2.19
N ARG A 91 12.30 -3.68 2.94
CA ARG A 91 12.41 -3.61 4.41
C ARG A 91 13.52 -2.65 4.84
N ALA A 92 14.68 -2.71 4.19
CA ALA A 92 15.80 -1.80 4.45
C ALA A 92 15.37 -0.35 4.19
N PHE A 93 14.77 -0.07 3.03
CA PHE A 93 14.27 1.25 2.69
C PHE A 93 13.24 1.78 3.71
N ARG A 94 12.30 0.93 4.16
CA ARG A 94 11.34 1.31 5.21
C ARG A 94 12.01 1.67 6.53
N ARG A 95 13.05 0.94 6.93
CA ARG A 95 13.83 1.25 8.15
C ARG A 95 14.51 2.61 8.02
N THR A 96 15.13 2.89 6.87
CA THR A 96 15.76 4.19 6.61
C THR A 96 14.74 5.32 6.68
N LEU A 97 13.57 5.17 6.02
CA LEU A 97 12.51 6.18 6.09
C LEU A 97 12.00 6.41 7.52
N GLN A 98 11.86 5.34 8.31
CA GLN A 98 11.45 5.47 9.71
C GLN A 98 12.50 6.22 10.53
N TRP A 99 13.78 5.93 10.32
CA TRP A 99 14.87 6.65 10.98
C TRP A 99 14.87 8.14 10.63
N ILE A 100 14.76 8.48 9.33
CA ILE A 100 14.68 9.86 8.87
C ILE A 100 13.52 10.60 9.55
N ARG A 101 12.32 9.98 9.60
CA ARG A 101 11.15 10.58 10.26
C ARG A 101 11.38 10.86 11.74
N LEU A 102 12.01 9.93 12.46
CA LEU A 102 12.32 10.12 13.88
C LEU A 102 13.32 11.26 14.09
N GLN A 103 14.33 11.36 13.22
CA GLN A 103 15.30 12.45 13.28
C GLN A 103 14.65 13.80 12.95
N THR A 104 13.78 13.86 11.95
CA THR A 104 13.05 15.10 11.63
C THR A 104 12.16 15.52 12.79
N ASP A 105 11.41 14.60 13.41
CA ASP A 105 10.55 14.88 14.56
C ASP A 105 11.34 15.34 15.79
N GLN A 106 12.56 14.83 15.97
CA GLN A 106 13.45 15.26 17.04
C GLN A 106 13.94 16.69 16.81
N LEU A 107 14.47 16.98 15.61
CA LEU A 107 14.95 18.32 15.25
C LEU A 107 13.83 19.37 15.34
N GLU A 108 12.62 19.04 14.91
CA GLU A 108 11.47 19.94 15.06
C GLU A 108 11.13 20.23 16.52
N ARG A 109 11.28 19.25 17.42
CA ARG A 109 11.05 19.44 18.86
C ARG A 109 12.12 20.35 19.47
N GLU A 110 13.38 20.15 19.13
CA GLU A 110 14.50 20.97 19.60
C GLU A 110 14.38 22.41 19.12
N LEU A 111 14.12 22.62 17.83
CA LEU A 111 13.89 23.95 17.27
C LEU A 111 12.73 24.68 17.96
N ARG A 112 11.62 23.97 18.27
CA ARG A 112 10.51 24.57 19.02
C ARG A 112 10.91 25.06 20.40
N VAL A 113 11.79 24.34 21.11
CA VAL A 113 12.28 24.76 22.43
C VAL A 113 13.17 25.98 22.31
N ILE A 114 14.18 25.93 21.41
CA ILE A 114 15.11 27.04 21.17
C ILE A 114 14.36 28.32 20.78
N LEU A 115 13.39 28.23 19.88
CA LEU A 115 12.60 29.39 19.44
C LEU A 115 11.76 29.98 20.59
N ARG A 116 11.26 29.13 21.52
CA ARG A 116 10.54 29.60 22.72
C ARG A 116 11.46 30.33 23.68
N GLU A 117 12.65 29.80 23.93
CA GLU A 117 13.65 30.43 24.82
C GLU A 117 14.12 31.77 24.25
N ARG A 118 14.45 31.81 22.95
CA ARG A 118 14.84 33.05 22.27
C ARG A 118 13.75 34.12 22.36
N LYS A 119 12.48 33.75 22.22
CA LYS A 119 11.35 34.68 22.38
C LYS A 119 11.19 35.18 23.82
N ARG A 120 11.52 34.36 24.82
CA ARG A 120 11.53 34.78 26.24
C ARG A 120 12.66 35.79 26.50
N GLN A 121 13.87 35.53 26.02
CA GLN A 121 15.00 36.44 26.13
C GLN A 121 14.69 37.78 25.46
N GLN A 122 14.21 37.78 24.21
CA GLN A 122 13.81 39.01 23.51
C GLN A 122 12.79 39.84 24.28
N ARG A 123 11.80 39.20 24.94
CA ARG A 123 10.85 39.90 25.80
C ARG A 123 11.50 40.49 27.05
N ALA A 124 12.44 39.77 27.66
CA ALA A 124 13.19 40.28 28.81
C ALA A 124 14.06 41.48 28.42
N ASP A 125 14.77 41.38 27.29
CA ASP A 125 15.61 42.46 26.73
C ASP A 125 14.77 43.68 26.33
N GLN A 126 13.57 43.48 25.77
CA GLN A 126 12.62 44.56 25.44
C GLN A 126 11.96 45.20 26.68
N HIS A 127 11.85 44.46 27.79
CA HIS A 127 11.27 44.94 29.05
C HIS A 127 12.34 45.40 30.05
N VAL A 128 13.60 45.57 29.63
CA VAL A 128 14.58 46.30 30.44
C VAL A 128 14.09 47.75 30.53
N PRO A 129 13.76 48.26 31.73
CA PRO A 129 13.39 49.66 31.85
C PRO A 129 14.58 50.48 31.36
N LEU A 130 14.34 51.37 30.40
CA LEU A 130 15.27 52.43 30.04
C LEU A 130 15.47 53.28 31.31
N ILE A 131 16.42 52.90 32.16
CA ILE A 131 17.08 53.86 33.03
C ILE A 131 18.00 54.63 32.09
N THR A 132 17.40 55.52 31.32
CA THR A 132 18.08 56.60 30.63
C THR A 132 18.75 57.41 31.73
N SER A 133 20.04 57.20 31.98
CA SER A 133 20.82 58.09 32.80
C SER A 133 20.86 59.44 32.08
N VAL A 134 19.95 60.34 32.45
CA VAL A 134 20.02 61.74 32.04
C VAL A 134 21.26 62.32 32.71
N PHE A 135 22.38 62.35 31.97
CA PHE A 135 23.52 63.18 32.33
C PHE A 135 23.09 64.63 32.08
N VAL A 136 22.63 65.31 33.13
CA VAL A 136 22.45 66.77 33.10
C VAL A 136 23.85 67.38 33.14
N SER A 137 24.23 68.02 32.03
CA SER A 137 25.42 68.86 31.93
C SER A 137 25.37 70.00 32.94
N SER A 138 26.36 70.10 33.82
CA SER A 138 26.71 71.37 34.45
C SER A 138 27.88 71.98 33.67
N ALA A 139 27.56 72.96 32.83
CA ALA A 139 28.56 73.87 32.29
C ALA A 139 29.11 74.75 33.43
N PRO A 140 30.43 74.98 33.52
CA PRO A 140 30.97 75.94 34.48
C PRO A 140 30.56 77.37 34.08
N ASN A 141 30.04 78.10 35.07
CA ASN A 141 29.57 79.47 34.96
C ASN A 141 30.78 80.42 34.98
N ASP A 142 31.15 80.98 33.83
CA ASP A 142 32.20 81.98 33.72
C ASP A 142 31.59 83.37 34.00
N ARG A 143 31.57 83.74 35.28
CA ARG A 143 31.32 85.11 35.74
C ARG A 143 32.10 85.35 37.02
N ASP A 144 33.22 86.06 36.88
CA ASP A 144 33.85 87.01 37.82
C ASP A 144 35.07 87.58 37.03
N VAL A 145 34.96 88.77 36.44
CA VAL A 145 35.43 90.08 36.96
C VAL A 145 36.91 90.06 37.38
#